data_AF-A0A9X3X859-F1
#
_entry.id   AF-A0A9X3X859-F1
#
_cell.length_a   1.000
_cell.length_b   1.000
_cell.length_c   1.000
_cell.angle_alpha   90.00
_cell.angle_beta   90.00
_cell.angle_gamma   90.00
#
_symmetry.space_group_name_H-M   'P 1'
#
loop_
_entity.id
_entity.type
_entity.pdbx_description
1 polymer ?
#
loop_
_entity_poly.entity_id
_entity_poly.type
_entity_poly.pdbx_seq_one_letter_code
_entity_poly.pdbx_strand_id
1 'polypeptide(L)'
;MPRVVAGEHLHAHPEAKAALAIAVRTFVLRAMRDRLTLGRTTAIPSGQQFQVFSRYAGGDCVEAATRTRGIVLRYQGPMILANHVAGAYWNPDGSHGPDPTETERWVTYNAGRRGRDVIPTSLSLHSHPGNRGCVG
;
A
#
# COMPACT_ATOMS: atom_id res chain seq x y z
N MET A 1 -5.34 9.53 -6.29
CA MET A 1 -5.42 9.07 -4.88
C MET A 1 -6.79 8.53 -4.50
N PRO A 2 -7.88 9.32 -4.37
CA PRO A 2 -9.20 8.79 -3.98
C PRO A 2 -9.69 7.62 -4.86
N ARG A 3 -9.42 7.69 -6.16
CA ARG A 3 -9.73 6.63 -7.12
C ARG A 3 -8.94 5.33 -6.92
N VAL A 4 -7.73 5.41 -6.36
CA VAL A 4 -6.95 4.21 -6.01
C VAL A 4 -7.55 3.56 -4.77
N VAL A 5 -7.87 4.34 -3.73
CA VAL A 5 -8.58 3.83 -2.54
C VAL A 5 -9.90 3.15 -2.93
N ALA A 6 -10.65 3.75 -3.86
CA ALA A 6 -11.89 3.17 -4.37
C ALA A 6 -11.67 1.92 -5.25
N GLY A 7 -10.55 1.84 -5.98
CA GLY A 7 -10.23 0.68 -6.83
C GLY A 7 -9.72 -0.52 -6.04
N GLU A 8 -9.00 -0.26 -4.94
CA GLU A 8 -8.38 -1.30 -4.12
C GLU A 8 -9.27 -1.73 -2.95
N HIS A 9 -10.03 -0.82 -2.33
CA HIS A 9 -10.76 -1.14 -1.10
C HIS A 9 -12.00 -0.24 -0.85
N LEU A 10 -13.01 -0.34 -1.72
CA LEU A 10 -14.21 0.52 -1.69
C LEU A 10 -15.01 0.47 -0.38
N HIS A 11 -15.22 -0.73 0.16
CA HIS A 11 -16.07 -0.98 1.34
C HIS A 11 -15.29 -1.07 2.66
N ALA A 12 -14.03 -0.65 2.69
CA ALA A 12 -13.21 -0.73 3.89
C ALA A 12 -13.69 0.24 4.99
N HIS A 13 -13.31 -0.09 6.23
CA HIS A 13 -13.42 0.80 7.38
C HIS A 13 -12.71 2.15 7.10
N PRO A 14 -13.19 3.30 7.62
CA PRO A 14 -12.57 4.60 7.37
C PRO A 14 -11.07 4.67 7.68
N GLU A 15 -10.63 4.03 8.76
CA GLU A 15 -9.20 3.97 9.11
C GLU A 15 -8.39 3.10 8.13
N ALA A 16 -8.97 2.02 7.61
CA ALA A 16 -8.32 1.22 6.57
C ALA A 16 -8.19 2.04 5.26
N LYS A 17 -9.22 2.82 4.89
CA LYS A 17 -9.16 3.76 3.75
C LYS A 17 -8.07 4.80 3.95
N ALA A 18 -7.88 5.32 5.17
CA ALA A 18 -6.85 6.30 5.50
C ALA A 18 -5.44 5.69 5.44
N ALA A 19 -5.24 4.51 6.03
CA ALA A 19 -3.98 3.78 5.95
C ALA A 19 -3.59 3.49 4.49
N LEU A 20 -4.55 3.02 3.69
CA LEU A 20 -4.38 2.80 2.26
C LEU A 20 -4.03 4.09 1.52
N ALA A 21 -4.67 5.22 1.86
CA ALA A 21 -4.35 6.51 1.27
C ALA A 21 -2.89 6.94 1.53
N ILE A 22 -2.37 6.68 2.73
CA ILE A 22 -0.96 6.94 3.07
C ILE A 22 -0.03 6.00 2.28
N ALA A 23 -0.35 4.70 2.23
CA ALA A 23 0.45 3.71 1.50
C ALA A 23 0.55 4.05 0.01
N VAL A 24 -0.59 4.33 -0.64
CA VAL A 24 -0.64 4.75 -2.05
C VAL A 24 0.15 6.02 -2.29
N ARG A 25 -0.01 7.05 -1.46
CA ARG A 25 0.75 8.30 -1.61
C ARG A 25 2.26 8.04 -1.50
N THR A 26 2.66 7.24 -0.53
CA THR A 26 4.06 6.86 -0.34
C THR A 26 4.62 6.14 -1.56
N PHE A 27 3.90 5.13 -2.04
CA PHE A 27 4.31 4.33 -3.18
C PHE A 27 4.46 5.18 -4.46
N VAL A 28 3.45 6.00 -4.78
CA VAL A 28 3.48 6.87 -5.98
C VAL A 28 4.60 7.90 -5.89
N LEU A 29 4.74 8.61 -4.76
CA LEU A 29 5.80 9.60 -4.60
C LEU A 29 7.19 8.97 -4.63
N ARG A 30 7.34 7.75 -4.09
CA ARG A 30 8.58 6.99 -4.18
C ARG A 30 8.88 6.62 -5.64
N ALA A 31 7.91 6.08 -6.36
CA ALA A 31 8.06 5.74 -7.77
C ALA A 31 8.40 6.96 -8.65
N MET A 32 7.79 8.12 -8.41
CA MET A 32 8.10 9.36 -9.12
C MET A 32 9.51 9.89 -8.81
N ARG A 33 10.03 9.63 -7.59
CA ARG A 33 11.41 9.96 -7.23
C ARG A 33 12.40 9.05 -7.96
N ASP A 34 12.09 7.76 -8.07
CA ASP A 34 12.94 6.78 -8.74
C ASP A 34 12.84 6.87 -10.28
N ARG A 35 11.71 7.36 -10.82
CA ARG A 35 11.43 7.57 -12.25
C ARG A 35 10.93 8.99 -12.50
N LEU A 36 11.85 9.90 -12.79
CA LEU A 36 11.56 11.35 -12.86
C LEU A 36 10.52 11.76 -13.91
N THR A 37 10.28 10.94 -14.94
CA THR A 37 9.26 11.21 -15.97
C THR A 37 7.85 10.80 -15.54
N LEU A 38 7.70 9.92 -14.54
CA LEU A 38 6.43 9.37 -14.09
C LEU A 38 5.55 10.48 -13.46
N GLY A 39 4.29 10.56 -13.89
CA GLY A 39 3.34 11.59 -13.47
C GLY A 39 3.67 12.99 -13.99
N ARG A 40 4.67 13.14 -14.88
CA ARG A 40 5.05 14.40 -15.53
C ARG A 40 4.89 14.32 -17.03
N THR A 41 5.75 13.54 -17.67
CA THR A 41 5.74 13.30 -19.13
C THR A 41 5.29 11.88 -19.47
N THR A 42 5.31 10.96 -18.50
CA THR A 42 4.77 9.61 -18.60
C THR A 42 3.59 9.48 -17.65
N ALA A 43 2.45 8.98 -18.13
CA ALA A 43 1.28 8.74 -17.30
C ALA A 43 1.58 7.72 -16.18
N ILE A 44 0.92 7.87 -15.03
CA ILE A 44 0.96 6.86 -13.97
C ILE A 44 0.14 5.65 -14.44
N PRO A 45 0.73 4.44 -14.53
CA PRO A 45 0.02 3.27 -15.03
C PRO A 45 -1.05 2.79 -14.04
N SER A 46 -2.07 2.11 -14.56
CA SER A 46 -3.04 1.32 -13.80
C SER A 46 -2.80 -0.16 -14.09
N GLY A 47 -2.84 -1.02 -13.08
CA GLY A 47 -2.82 -2.47 -13.29
C GLY A 47 -2.01 -3.21 -12.24
N GLN A 48 -1.91 -4.53 -12.42
CA GLN A 48 -1.28 -5.46 -11.46
C GLN A 48 0.19 -5.17 -11.16
N GLN A 49 0.90 -4.52 -12.09
CA GLN A 49 2.30 -4.11 -11.91
C GLN A 49 2.44 -2.76 -11.19
N PHE A 50 1.32 -2.10 -10.87
CA PHE A 50 1.26 -0.83 -10.15
C PHE A 50 0.05 -0.86 -9.21
N GLN A 51 -0.76 0.20 -9.20
CA GLN A 51 -1.98 0.31 -8.40
C GLN A 51 -3.17 0.50 -9.33
N VAL A 52 -4.29 -0.14 -9.01
CA VAL A 52 -5.51 -0.02 -9.79
C VAL A 52 -6.27 1.21 -9.33
N PHE A 53 -6.66 2.07 -10.28
CA PHE A 53 -7.61 3.15 -10.01
C PHE A 53 -8.99 2.84 -10.59
N SER A 54 -10.02 3.06 -9.78
CA SER A 54 -11.41 3.06 -10.21
C SER A 54 -11.73 4.31 -11.04
N ARG A 55 -12.76 4.23 -11.89
CA ARG A 55 -13.29 5.37 -12.66
C ARG A 55 -13.85 6.46 -11.74
N TYR A 56 -14.43 6.06 -10.61
CA TYR A 56 -15.09 6.95 -9.65
C TYR A 56 -14.53 6.74 -8.23
N ALA A 57 -14.69 7.75 -7.38
CA ALA A 57 -14.36 7.67 -5.96
C ALA A 57 -15.53 8.22 -5.15
N GLY A 58 -16.01 7.44 -4.18
CA GLY A 58 -17.05 7.87 -3.25
C GLY A 58 -16.53 8.92 -2.24
N GLY A 59 -17.46 9.57 -1.53
CA GLY A 59 -17.16 10.61 -0.53
C GLY A 59 -16.12 10.19 0.49
N ASP A 60 -16.28 9.01 1.10
CA ASP A 60 -15.34 8.49 2.11
C ASP A 60 -13.91 8.34 1.59
N CYS A 61 -13.74 7.97 0.32
CA CYS A 61 -12.41 7.82 -0.29
C CYS A 61 -11.74 9.19 -0.48
N VAL A 62 -12.53 10.22 -0.79
CA VAL A 62 -12.06 11.61 -0.88
C VAL A 62 -11.69 12.11 0.51
N GLU A 63 -12.54 11.86 1.51
CA GLU A 63 -12.30 12.24 2.89
C GLU A 63 -11.01 11.61 3.44
N ALA A 64 -10.85 10.30 3.29
CA ALA A 64 -9.64 9.59 3.71
C ALA A 64 -8.37 10.15 3.05
N ALA A 65 -8.44 10.49 1.76
CA ALA A 65 -7.31 11.08 1.04
C ALA A 65 -6.99 12.51 1.50
N THR A 66 -8.02 13.30 1.84
CA THR A 66 -7.88 14.66 2.36
C THR A 66 -7.34 14.67 3.79
N ARG A 67 -7.90 13.84 4.68
CA ARG A 67 -7.50 13.74 6.09
C ARG A 67 -6.04 13.34 6.25
N THR A 68 -5.52 12.55 5.32
CA THR A 68 -4.12 12.06 5.32
C THR A 68 -3.19 12.90 4.44
N ARG A 69 -3.61 14.08 3.97
CA ARG A 69 -2.83 14.88 3.03
C ARG A 69 -1.43 15.18 3.57
N GLY A 70 -0.41 14.91 2.75
CA GLY A 70 0.99 15.15 3.09
C GLY A 70 1.65 14.05 3.93
N ILE A 71 0.89 13.08 4.44
CA ILE A 71 1.43 11.97 5.23
C ILE A 71 2.02 10.91 4.30
N VAL A 72 3.26 10.51 4.57
CA VAL A 72 4.02 9.46 3.86
C VAL A 72 4.77 8.57 4.85
N LEU A 73 5.01 7.31 4.48
CA LEU A 73 5.80 6.37 5.27
C LEU A 73 7.28 6.49 4.93
N ARG A 74 8.10 6.59 5.96
CA ARG A 74 9.56 6.65 5.86
C ARG A 74 10.19 5.69 6.85
N TYR A 75 11.33 5.14 6.48
CA TYR A 75 12.15 4.32 7.37
C TYR A 75 13.58 4.85 7.33
N GLN A 76 14.08 5.31 8.49
CA GLN A 76 15.42 5.93 8.62
C GLN A 76 15.66 7.12 7.67
N GLY A 77 14.61 7.87 7.32
CA GLY A 77 14.69 9.06 6.45
C GLY A 77 14.02 8.92 5.08
N PRO A 78 14.43 7.97 4.20
CA PRO A 78 13.82 7.80 2.88
C PRO A 78 12.41 7.19 2.94
N MET A 79 11.61 7.45 1.90
CA MET A 79 10.31 6.79 1.70
C MET A 79 10.51 5.30 1.41
N ILE A 80 9.67 4.45 2.00
CA ILE A 80 9.66 3.01 1.73
C ILE A 80 8.87 2.69 0.46
N LEU A 81 9.02 1.47 -0.06
CA LEU A 81 8.05 0.89 -0.99
C LEU A 81 6.86 0.37 -0.19
N ALA A 82 5.83 1.20 -0.07
CA ALA A 82 4.60 0.87 0.66
C ALA A 82 3.69 -0.08 -0.15
N ASN A 83 4.22 -1.27 -0.45
CA ASN A 83 3.45 -2.35 -1.05
C ASN A 83 2.39 -2.82 -0.05
N HIS A 84 1.24 -3.21 -0.56
CA HIS A 84 0.15 -3.81 0.19
C HIS A 84 -0.51 -4.86 -0.68
N VAL A 85 -1.21 -5.80 -0.04
CA VAL A 85 -1.99 -6.84 -0.71
C VAL A 85 -3.30 -7.01 0.05
N ALA A 86 -4.26 -7.68 -0.56
CA ALA A 86 -5.43 -8.15 0.14
C ALA A 86 -5.02 -9.08 1.29
N GLY A 87 -5.81 -9.07 2.36
CA GLY A 87 -5.55 -9.91 3.53
C GLY A 87 -6.79 -10.60 4.04
N ALA A 88 -6.63 -11.29 5.17
CA ALA A 88 -7.71 -11.95 5.85
C ALA A 88 -8.81 -10.95 6.19
N TYR A 89 -10.07 -11.40 6.13
CA TYR A 89 -11.15 -10.66 6.77
C TYR A 89 -10.88 -10.58 8.27
N TRP A 90 -11.10 -9.43 8.88
CA TRP A 90 -11.01 -9.26 10.32
C TRP A 90 -12.38 -9.46 10.96
N ASN A 91 -12.44 -10.34 11.96
CA ASN A 91 -13.65 -10.51 12.76
C ASN A 91 -13.87 -9.27 13.64
N PRO A 92 -15.11 -9.01 14.11
CA PRO A 92 -15.40 -7.85 14.97
C PRO A 92 -14.59 -7.81 16.27
N ASP A 93 -14.13 -8.96 16.76
CA ASP A 93 -13.27 -9.10 17.95
C ASP A 93 -11.78 -8.86 17.66
N GLY A 94 -11.42 -8.54 16.42
CA GLY A 94 -10.04 -8.34 15.97
C GLY A 94 -9.28 -9.64 15.73
N SER A 95 -9.92 -10.81 15.77
CA SER A 95 -9.30 -12.06 15.35
C SER A 95 -9.26 -12.21 13.82
N HIS A 96 -8.36 -13.06 13.32
CA HIS A 96 -8.29 -13.41 11.90
C HIS A 96 -9.53 -14.23 11.51
N GLY A 97 -10.28 -13.72 10.54
CA GLY A 97 -11.32 -14.46 9.81
C GLY A 97 -10.73 -15.16 8.57
N PRO A 98 -11.60 -15.62 7.64
CA PRO A 98 -11.15 -16.27 6.41
C PRO A 98 -10.25 -15.37 5.57
N ASP A 99 -9.18 -15.94 4.99
CA ASP A 99 -8.34 -15.29 3.98
C ASP A 99 -8.59 -15.93 2.61
N PRO A 100 -9.55 -15.40 1.82
CA PRO A 100 -9.85 -15.97 0.51
C PRO A 100 -8.79 -15.65 -0.55
N THR A 101 -7.88 -14.71 -0.29
CA THR A 101 -6.87 -14.29 -1.26
C THR A 101 -5.54 -14.99 -1.02
N GLU A 102 -5.27 -15.45 0.21
CA GLU A 102 -4.01 -16.06 0.65
C GLU A 102 -2.78 -15.21 0.30
N THR A 103 -2.99 -13.90 0.15
CA THR A 103 -1.95 -12.99 -0.33
C THR A 103 -1.11 -12.42 0.80
N GLU A 104 -1.59 -12.49 2.05
CA GLU A 104 -0.83 -12.07 3.23
C GLU A 104 0.51 -12.77 3.33
N ARG A 105 0.60 -14.00 2.84
CA ARG A 105 1.82 -14.78 2.75
C ARG A 105 2.96 -14.05 2.04
N TRP A 106 2.64 -13.14 1.12
CA TRP A 106 3.64 -12.36 0.40
C TRP A 106 4.12 -11.14 1.19
N VAL A 107 3.55 -10.83 2.35
CA VAL A 107 3.80 -9.58 3.08
C VAL A 107 3.96 -9.77 4.59
N THR A 108 3.12 -10.61 5.18
CA THR A 108 2.88 -10.83 6.62
C THR A 108 3.75 -11.94 7.21
N TYR A 109 4.44 -12.76 6.42
CA TYR A 109 5.37 -13.77 6.98
C TYR A 109 6.58 -13.19 7.75
N ASN A 110 6.67 -11.87 7.84
CA ASN A 110 7.63 -11.16 8.69
C ASN A 110 7.04 -10.71 10.03
N ALA A 111 5.81 -11.07 10.38
CA ALA A 111 5.24 -10.81 11.70
C ALA A 111 6.17 -11.31 12.81
N GLY A 112 6.58 -10.41 13.71
CA GLY A 112 7.52 -10.69 14.79
C GLY A 112 9.00 -10.76 14.39
N ARG A 113 9.34 -10.70 13.10
CA ARG A 113 10.72 -10.75 12.60
C ARG A 113 11.31 -9.35 12.48
N ARG A 114 12.62 -9.21 12.76
CA ARG A 114 13.31 -7.91 12.76
C ARG A 114 14.70 -8.03 12.15
N GLY A 115 15.19 -6.93 11.58
CA GLY A 115 16.55 -6.85 11.05
C GLY A 115 16.85 -7.93 10.02
N ARG A 116 17.87 -8.76 10.28
CA ARG A 116 18.30 -9.86 9.41
C ARG A 116 17.31 -11.02 9.34
N ASP A 117 16.38 -11.09 10.28
CA ASP A 117 15.40 -12.19 10.35
C ASP A 117 14.19 -11.93 9.44
N VAL A 118 14.07 -10.72 8.88
CA VAL A 118 13.07 -10.39 7.84
C VAL A 118 13.38 -11.17 6.58
N ILE A 119 12.45 -12.01 6.12
CA ILE A 119 12.53 -12.71 4.84
C ILE A 119 11.98 -11.80 3.74
N PRO A 120 12.81 -11.40 2.76
CA PRO A 120 12.36 -10.64 1.61
C PRO A 120 11.37 -11.46 0.77
N THR A 121 10.32 -10.80 0.32
CA THR A 121 9.24 -11.41 -0.46
C THR A 121 9.36 -10.99 -1.92
N SER A 122 8.96 -11.86 -2.85
CA SER A 122 9.04 -11.62 -4.29
C SER A 122 8.10 -10.51 -4.82
N LEU A 123 7.24 -9.94 -3.97
CA LEU A 123 6.39 -8.79 -4.31
C LEU A 123 7.18 -7.56 -4.76
N SER A 124 8.45 -7.45 -4.39
CA SER A 124 9.31 -6.38 -4.87
C SER A 124 10.76 -6.85 -4.96
N LEU A 125 11.56 -6.17 -5.78
CA LEU A 125 12.98 -6.48 -5.96
C LEU A 125 13.69 -6.47 -4.60
N HIS A 126 14.31 -7.59 -4.25
CA HIS A 126 15.02 -7.74 -2.97
C HIS A 126 16.18 -6.74 -2.83
N SER A 127 16.82 -6.39 -3.95
CA SER A 127 17.91 -5.41 -4.00
C SER A 127 17.44 -3.96 -3.86
N HIS A 128 16.14 -3.69 -3.89
CA HIS A 128 15.65 -2.32 -3.82
C HIS A 128 15.73 -1.78 -2.38
N PRO A 129 16.44 -0.68 -2.11
CA PRO A 129 16.69 -0.20 -0.74
C PRO A 129 15.43 0.29 0.00
N GLY A 130 14.35 0.54 -0.75
CA GLY A 130 13.03 0.87 -0.20
C GLY A 130 12.16 -0.35 0.12
N ASN A 131 12.51 -1.55 -0.35
CA ASN A 131 11.78 -2.78 -0.03
C ASN A 131 12.14 -3.21 1.40
N ARG A 132 11.14 -3.28 2.28
CA ARG A 132 11.34 -3.59 3.70
C ARG A 132 10.58 -4.83 4.17
N GLY A 133 10.02 -5.62 3.24
CA GLY A 133 8.85 -6.43 3.57
C GLY A 133 7.71 -5.49 3.99
N CYS A 134 6.46 -5.95 3.98
CA CYS A 134 5.41 -5.06 4.44
C CYS A 134 5.61 -4.70 5.91
N VAL A 135 5.34 -3.43 6.21
CA VAL A 135 5.31 -2.88 7.55
C VAL A 135 4.27 -3.64 8.37
N GLY A 136 4.74 -4.45 9.32
CA GLY A 136 4.01 -4.72 10.56
C GLY A 136 4.38 -3.66 11.60
#